data_AF-A0A7C7TQ23-F1
#
_entry.id   AF-A0A7C7TQ23-F1
#
_cell.length_a   1.000
_cell.length_b   1.000
_cell.length_c   1.000
_cell.angle_alpha   90.00
_cell.angle_beta   90.00
_cell.angle_gamma   90.00
#
_symmetry.space_group_name_H-M   'P 1'
#
loop_
_entity.id
_entity.type
_entity.pdbx_description
1 polymer ?
#
loop_
_entity_poly.entity_id
_entity_poly.type
_entity_poly.pdbx_seq_one_letter_code
_entity_poly.pdbx_strand_id
1 'polypeptide(L)'
;MKSTILQKMVLVAAIGFFPQFAIAQNDANAAAVKEVADIVAGLNHFPSDDDLAMLDAIIANSALAQGIRDMANAVASIEHSATEEGRGAMESIQANAQVPERAKVLARIIANISHTASADDKMKLADLFP
;
A
#
# COMPACT_ATOMS: atom_id res chain seq x y z
N MET A 1 13.36 -35.87 -45.88
CA MET A 1 12.25 -35.22 -45.16
C MET A 1 12.84 -34.57 -43.91
N LYS A 2 12.98 -33.24 -43.90
CA LYS A 2 13.67 -32.49 -42.84
C LYS A 2 12.63 -32.01 -41.82
N SER A 3 12.89 -32.28 -40.55
CA SER A 3 11.97 -32.14 -39.41
C SER A 3 11.31 -30.75 -39.33
N THR A 4 10.00 -30.68 -39.60
CA THR A 4 9.16 -29.47 -39.41
C THR A 4 8.39 -29.48 -38.10
N ILE A 5 8.63 -30.48 -37.23
CA ILE A 5 7.88 -30.67 -35.97
C ILE A 5 8.53 -29.88 -34.82
N LEU A 6 9.87 -29.73 -34.81
CA LEU A 6 10.58 -29.07 -33.71
C LEU A 6 10.37 -27.55 -33.67
N GLN A 7 10.05 -26.92 -34.81
CA GLN A 7 9.81 -25.48 -34.90
C GLN A 7 8.40 -25.08 -34.41
N LYS A 8 7.46 -26.03 -34.26
CA LYS A 8 6.11 -25.77 -33.76
C LYS A 8 5.95 -25.94 -32.25
N MET A 9 6.97 -26.47 -31.57
CA MET A 9 6.93 -26.68 -30.10
C MET A 9 7.52 -25.54 -29.27
N VAL A 10 7.79 -24.37 -29.88
CA VAL A 10 8.24 -23.17 -29.14
C VAL A 10 7.08 -22.24 -28.78
N LEU A 11 5.87 -22.43 -29.33
CA LEU A 11 4.76 -21.48 -29.15
C LEU A 11 3.79 -21.80 -28.00
N VAL A 12 4.06 -22.78 -27.13
CA VAL A 12 3.11 -23.20 -26.08
C VAL A 12 3.63 -22.98 -24.65
N ALA A 13 4.89 -22.56 -24.45
CA ALA A 13 5.47 -22.41 -23.11
C ALA A 13 5.34 -21.01 -22.47
N ALA A 14 4.56 -20.08 -23.05
CA ALA A 14 4.50 -18.69 -22.56
C ALA A 14 3.24 -18.32 -21.74
N ILE A 15 2.24 -19.21 -21.62
CA ILE A 15 0.93 -18.84 -21.04
C ILE A 15 0.80 -19.21 -19.54
N GLY A 16 1.76 -19.94 -18.96
CA GLY A 16 1.61 -20.50 -17.60
C GLY A 16 2.18 -19.69 -16.43
N PHE A 17 2.99 -18.64 -16.66
CA PHE A 17 3.89 -18.12 -15.60
C PHE A 17 3.42 -16.83 -14.88
N PHE A 18 2.19 -16.35 -15.14
CA PHE A 18 1.71 -15.08 -14.59
C PHE A 18 0.83 -15.12 -13.30
N PRO A 19 0.24 -16.24 -12.83
CA PRO A 19 -0.66 -16.14 -11.67
C PRO A 19 0.09 -15.93 -10.35
N GLN A 20 1.33 -16.43 -10.22
CA GLN A 20 2.09 -16.33 -8.96
C GLN A 20 2.52 -14.89 -8.65
N PHE A 21 2.83 -14.09 -9.68
CA PHE A 21 3.19 -12.68 -9.50
C PHE A 21 1.99 -11.84 -9.03
N ALA A 22 0.79 -12.10 -9.55
CA ALA A 22 -0.42 -11.38 -9.13
C ALA A 22 -0.80 -11.70 -7.67
N ILE A 23 -0.68 -12.96 -7.24
CA ILE A 23 -0.95 -13.36 -5.85
C ILE A 23 0.11 -12.79 -4.91
N ALA A 24 1.39 -12.93 -5.23
CA ALA A 24 2.48 -12.39 -4.41
C ALA A 24 2.41 -10.85 -4.31
N GLN A 25 2.03 -10.16 -5.38
CA GLN A 25 1.80 -8.72 -5.34
C GLN A 25 0.59 -8.37 -4.46
N ASN A 26 -0.47 -9.16 -4.50
CA ASN A 26 -1.63 -8.96 -3.63
C ASN A 26 -1.28 -9.16 -2.14
N ASP A 27 -0.48 -10.18 -1.82
CA ASP A 27 -0.04 -10.46 -0.44
C ASP A 27 0.93 -9.39 0.05
N ALA A 28 1.91 -8.99 -0.79
CA ALA A 28 2.84 -7.91 -0.47
C ALA A 28 2.11 -6.57 -0.29
N ASN A 29 1.12 -6.27 -1.13
CA ASN A 29 0.27 -5.10 -0.98
C ASN A 29 -0.55 -5.16 0.32
N ALA A 30 -1.12 -6.32 0.66
CA ALA A 30 -1.89 -6.49 1.89
C ALA A 30 -1.02 -6.28 3.14
N ALA A 31 0.19 -6.86 3.15
CA ALA A 31 1.16 -6.67 4.22
C ALA A 31 1.60 -5.21 4.35
N ALA A 32 1.94 -4.55 3.24
CA ALA A 32 2.38 -3.15 3.26
C ALA A 32 1.27 -2.19 3.71
N VAL A 33 0.02 -2.38 3.29
CA VAL A 33 -1.09 -1.55 3.78
C VAL A 33 -1.33 -1.78 5.28
N LYS A 34 -1.20 -3.01 5.76
CA LYS A 34 -1.28 -3.30 7.20
C LYS A 34 -0.16 -2.60 7.96
N GLU A 35 1.07 -2.65 7.47
CA GLU A 35 2.22 -1.97 8.10
C GLU A 35 1.95 -0.47 8.25
N VAL A 36 1.47 0.19 7.18
CA VAL A 36 1.08 1.62 7.26
C VAL A 36 -0.04 1.84 8.27
N ALA A 37 -1.04 0.94 8.35
CA ALA A 37 -2.12 1.04 9.32
C ALA A 37 -1.63 0.90 10.77
N ASP A 38 -0.73 -0.06 11.03
CA ASP A 38 -0.14 -0.30 12.34
C ASP A 38 0.67 0.94 12.80
N ILE A 39 1.48 1.52 11.92
CA ILE A 39 2.22 2.75 12.18
C ILE A 39 1.25 3.91 12.48
N VAL A 40 0.20 4.10 11.67
CA VAL A 40 -0.79 5.16 11.89
C VAL A 40 -1.51 5.00 13.23
N ALA A 41 -1.81 3.76 13.64
CA ALA A 41 -2.42 3.48 14.94
C ALA A 41 -1.44 3.71 16.11
N GLY A 42 -0.16 3.40 15.90
CA GLY A 42 0.95 3.56 16.84
C GLY A 42 1.50 4.98 16.95
N LEU A 43 1.19 5.87 16.00
CA LEU A 43 1.69 7.25 15.97
C LEU A 43 1.57 7.95 17.32
N ASN A 44 2.71 8.46 17.79
CA ASN A 44 2.85 9.26 18.99
C ASN A 44 3.48 10.61 18.62
N HIS A 45 2.65 11.51 18.09
CA HIS A 45 3.00 12.80 17.50
C HIS A 45 3.72 12.73 16.13
N PHE A 46 4.79 11.93 16.03
CA PHE A 46 5.51 11.66 14.79
C PHE A 46 5.81 10.15 14.67
N PRO A 47 6.08 9.63 13.47
CA PRO A 47 6.63 8.28 13.33
C PRO A 47 7.96 8.18 14.08
N SER A 48 8.24 7.02 14.69
CA SER A 48 9.56 6.73 15.25
C SER A 48 10.61 6.52 14.14
N ASP A 49 11.90 6.47 14.50
CA ASP A 49 12.96 6.18 13.53
C ASP A 49 12.77 4.81 12.86
N ASP A 50 12.30 3.81 13.61
CA ASP A 50 11.99 2.48 13.09
C ASP A 50 10.79 2.54 12.12
N ASP A 51 9.74 3.28 12.48
CA ASP A 51 8.58 3.48 11.61
C ASP A 51 8.97 4.21 10.31
N LEU A 52 9.82 5.24 10.40
CA LEU A 52 10.33 5.95 9.22
C LEU A 52 11.10 5.01 8.29
N ALA A 53 11.96 4.14 8.84
CA ALA A 53 12.68 3.16 8.04
C ALA A 53 11.74 2.18 7.34
N MET A 54 10.66 1.75 8.01
CA MET A 54 9.63 0.90 7.41
C MET A 54 8.85 1.63 6.31
N LEU A 55 8.46 2.88 6.54
CA LEU A 55 7.78 3.72 5.55
C LEU A 55 8.67 3.95 4.32
N ASP A 56 9.95 4.27 4.51
CA ASP A 56 10.92 4.45 3.42
C ASP A 56 11.09 3.17 2.59
N ALA A 57 11.11 2.00 3.23
CA ALA A 57 11.17 0.73 2.52
C ALA A 57 9.91 0.49 1.67
N ILE A 58 8.73 0.89 2.15
CA ILE A 58 7.48 0.83 1.38
C ILE A 58 7.52 1.81 0.22
N ILE A 59 7.95 3.05 0.45
CA ILE A 59 8.05 4.11 -0.57
C ILE A 59 9.02 3.71 -1.69
N ALA A 60 10.15 3.10 -1.35
CA ALA A 60 11.15 2.67 -2.33
C ALA A 60 10.73 1.43 -3.14
N ASN A 61 9.69 0.69 -2.71
CA ASN A 61 9.31 -0.57 -3.32
C ASN A 61 8.37 -0.37 -4.53
N SER A 62 8.97 -0.36 -5.73
CA SER A 62 8.24 -0.21 -6.99
C SER A 62 7.31 -1.37 -7.34
N ALA A 63 7.42 -2.52 -6.66
CA ALA A 63 6.51 -3.65 -6.87
C ALA A 63 5.15 -3.46 -6.17
N LEU A 64 5.08 -2.58 -5.17
CA LEU A 64 3.83 -2.25 -4.48
C LEU A 64 2.91 -1.37 -5.35
N ALA A 65 1.63 -1.34 -5.03
CA ALA A 65 0.71 -0.39 -5.67
C ALA A 65 1.07 1.07 -5.29
N GLN A 66 0.95 2.01 -6.24
CA GLN A 66 1.30 3.42 -6.03
C GLN A 66 0.57 4.03 -4.83
N GLY A 67 -0.74 3.76 -4.68
CA GLY A 67 -1.51 4.30 -3.55
C GLY A 67 -0.99 3.85 -2.16
N ILE A 68 -0.32 2.71 -2.06
CA ILE A 68 0.30 2.25 -0.80
C ILE A 68 1.53 3.09 -0.49
N ARG A 69 2.35 3.34 -1.51
CA ARG A 69 3.51 4.23 -1.38
C ARG A 69 3.09 5.66 -1.06
N ASP A 70 1.99 6.13 -1.66
CA ASP A 70 1.44 7.46 -1.38
C ASP A 70 0.95 7.56 0.07
N MET A 71 0.30 6.52 0.60
CA MET A 71 -0.08 6.45 2.02
C MET A 71 1.16 6.49 2.92
N ALA A 72 2.19 5.70 2.62
CA ALA A 72 3.43 5.70 3.39
C ALA A 72 4.15 7.05 3.37
N ASN A 73 4.27 7.67 2.19
CA ASN A 73 4.88 8.99 2.03
C ASN A 73 4.11 10.08 2.79
N ALA A 74 2.77 10.04 2.74
CA ALA A 74 1.94 10.98 3.49
C ALA A 74 2.16 10.86 5.00
N VAL A 75 2.30 9.64 5.54
CA VAL A 75 2.57 9.40 6.97
C VAL A 75 3.99 9.84 7.36
N ALA A 76 4.99 9.52 6.54
CA ALA A 76 6.38 9.91 6.77
C ALA A 76 6.59 11.43 6.76
N SER A 77 5.72 12.16 6.04
CA SER A 77 5.80 13.62 5.87
C SER A 77 4.89 14.41 6.82
N ILE A 78 4.29 13.78 7.84
CA ILE A 78 3.37 14.48 8.77
C ILE A 78 4.13 15.53 9.58
N GLU A 79 3.60 16.76 9.58
CA GLU A 79 4.02 17.86 10.46
C GLU A 79 2.83 18.31 11.30
N HIS A 80 2.54 17.59 12.39
CA HIS A 80 1.29 17.68 13.17
C HIS A 80 0.02 17.26 12.40
N SER A 81 -0.01 17.38 11.08
CA SER A 81 -1.10 16.94 10.21
C SER A 81 -0.57 16.51 8.84
N ALA A 82 -1.45 15.95 8.02
CA ALA A 82 -1.11 15.65 6.62
C ALA A 82 -0.86 16.96 5.84
N THR A 83 0.23 16.96 5.06
CA THR A 83 0.53 18.04 4.12
C THR A 83 -0.58 18.18 3.07
N GLU A 84 -0.63 19.31 2.36
CA GLU A 84 -1.59 19.50 1.27
C GLU A 84 -1.43 18.46 0.17
N GLU A 85 -0.18 18.19 -0.25
CA GLU A 85 0.17 17.15 -1.21
C GLU A 85 -0.32 15.77 -0.73
N GLY A 86 -0.03 15.43 0.54
CA GLY A 86 -0.45 14.17 1.15
C GLY A 86 -1.96 14.03 1.18
N ARG A 87 -2.69 15.10 1.52
CA ARG A 87 -4.16 15.10 1.55
C ARG A 87 -4.74 14.90 0.15
N GLY A 88 -4.21 15.58 -0.86
CA GLY A 88 -4.65 15.40 -2.26
C GLY A 88 -4.41 13.98 -2.78
N ALA A 89 -3.31 13.35 -2.39
CA ALA A 89 -3.07 11.94 -2.67
C ALA A 89 -4.10 11.03 -1.98
N MET A 90 -4.41 11.28 -0.69
CA MET A 90 -5.40 10.50 0.04
C MET A 90 -6.82 10.65 -0.51
N GLU A 91 -7.19 11.85 -0.98
CA GLU A 91 -8.46 12.10 -1.67
C GLU A 91 -8.53 11.32 -2.99
N SER A 92 -7.44 11.29 -3.75
CA SER A 92 -7.34 10.52 -5.00
C SER A 92 -7.49 9.01 -4.77
N ILE A 93 -6.90 8.48 -3.69
CA ILE A 93 -7.06 7.07 -3.29
C ILE A 93 -8.52 6.77 -2.92
N GLN A 94 -9.17 7.65 -2.15
CA GLN A 94 -10.57 7.49 -1.76
C GLN A 94 -11.52 7.51 -2.98
N ALA A 95 -11.24 8.36 -3.98
CA ALA A 95 -12.04 8.46 -5.19
C ALA A 95 -11.85 7.27 -6.17
N ASN A 96 -10.80 6.47 -5.99
CA ASN A 96 -10.47 5.39 -6.91
C ASN A 96 -11.34 4.14 -6.64
N ALA A 97 -12.20 3.79 -7.59
CA ALA A 97 -13.11 2.64 -7.51
C ALA A 97 -12.40 1.28 -7.41
N GLN A 98 -11.14 1.18 -7.82
CA GLN A 98 -10.36 -0.07 -7.78
C GLN A 98 -9.65 -0.28 -6.43
N VAL A 99 -9.61 0.74 -5.57
CA VAL A 99 -8.98 0.64 -4.25
C VAL A 99 -9.93 -0.10 -3.29
N PRO A 100 -9.47 -1.12 -2.55
CA PRO A 100 -10.29 -1.78 -1.54
C PRO A 100 -10.77 -0.82 -0.44
N GLU A 101 -11.99 -1.00 0.06
CA GLU A 101 -12.61 -0.09 1.04
C GLU A 101 -11.76 0.11 2.31
N ARG A 102 -11.09 -0.94 2.82
CA ARG A 102 -10.18 -0.81 3.97
C ARG A 102 -9.03 0.19 3.73
N ALA A 103 -8.49 0.22 2.51
CA ALA A 103 -7.42 1.15 2.15
C ALA A 103 -7.95 2.58 1.95
N LYS A 104 -9.19 2.74 1.46
CA LYS A 104 -9.86 4.06 1.44
C LYS A 104 -10.09 4.59 2.85
N VAL A 105 -10.49 3.73 3.78
CA VAL A 105 -10.64 4.11 5.19
C VAL A 105 -9.31 4.56 5.78
N LEU A 106 -8.23 3.81 5.56
CA LEU A 106 -6.88 4.21 6.00
C LEU A 106 -6.49 5.57 5.40
N ALA A 107 -6.67 5.77 4.09
CA ALA A 107 -6.38 7.03 3.43
C ALA A 107 -7.18 8.21 4.04
N ARG A 108 -8.46 7.99 4.36
CA ARG A 108 -9.28 8.99 5.05
C ARG A 108 -8.74 9.33 6.44
N ILE A 109 -8.25 8.35 7.20
CA ILE A 109 -7.67 8.58 8.53
C ILE A 109 -6.38 9.39 8.40
N ILE A 110 -5.49 9.00 7.48
CA ILE A 110 -4.25 9.74 7.20
C ILE A 110 -4.54 11.20 6.81
N ALA A 111 -5.50 11.42 5.91
CA ALA A 111 -5.87 12.77 5.44
C ALA A 111 -6.35 13.71 6.56
N ASN A 112 -6.94 13.15 7.61
CA ASN A 112 -7.56 13.90 8.71
C ASN A 112 -6.73 13.83 10.01
N ILE A 113 -5.50 13.33 9.95
CA ILE A 113 -4.69 13.18 11.14
C ILE A 113 -4.34 14.53 11.76
N SER A 114 -4.42 14.61 13.09
CA SER A 114 -4.04 15.77 13.89
C SER A 114 -3.34 15.29 15.14
N HIS A 115 -2.01 15.45 15.17
CA HIS A 115 -1.04 14.86 16.09
C HIS A 115 -1.01 13.32 16.07
N THR A 116 -2.13 12.66 16.34
CA THR A 116 -2.27 11.20 16.33
C THR A 116 -3.62 10.79 15.76
N ALA A 117 -3.76 9.52 15.37
CA ALA A 117 -5.08 8.94 15.10
C ALA A 117 -5.98 9.03 16.35
N SER A 118 -7.28 9.25 16.16
CA SER A 118 -8.27 9.25 17.24
C SER A 118 -8.43 7.84 17.85
N ALA A 119 -9.00 7.73 19.05
CA ALA A 119 -9.27 6.42 19.66
C ALA A 119 -10.18 5.54 18.79
N ASP A 120 -11.23 6.13 18.22
CA ASP A 120 -12.16 5.45 17.32
C ASP A 120 -11.47 5.01 16.03
N ASP A 121 -10.59 5.86 15.46
CA ASP A 121 -9.83 5.49 14.27
C ASP A 121 -8.82 4.37 14.56
N LYS A 122 -8.18 4.37 15.73
CA LYS A 122 -7.29 3.26 16.15
C LYS A 122 -8.04 1.94 16.26
N MET A 123 -9.24 1.95 16.87
CA MET A 123 -10.09 0.76 16.91
C MET A 123 -10.49 0.30 15.51
N LYS A 124 -10.88 1.24 14.65
CA LYS A 124 -11.24 0.94 13.26
C LYS A 124 -10.09 0.36 12.46
N LEU A 125 -8.86 0.84 12.68
CA LEU A 125 -7.67 0.29 12.05
C LEU A 125 -7.41 -1.15 12.53
N ALA A 126 -7.52 -1.42 13.83
CA ALA A 126 -7.38 -2.77 14.37
C ALA A 126 -8.42 -3.76 13.80
N ASP A 127 -9.66 -3.32 13.61
CA ASP A 127 -10.72 -4.15 13.03
C ASP A 127 -10.50 -4.44 11.53
N LEU A 128 -9.98 -3.45 10.79
CA LEU A 128 -9.77 -3.55 9.34
C LEU A 128 -8.46 -4.24 8.95
N PHE A 129 -7.49 -4.23 9.87
CA PHE A 129 -6.13 -4.73 9.67
C PHE A 129 -5.68 -5.60 10.86
N PRO A 130 -6.35 -6.75 11.09
CA PRO A 130 -6.02 -7.67 12.19
C PRO A 130 -4.65 -8.32 12.02
#